data_AF-A0A9D4U723-F1
#
_entry.id   AF-A0A9D4U723-F1
#
_cell.length_a   1.000
_cell.length_b   1.000
_cell.length_c   1.000
_cell.angle_alpha   90.00
_cell.angle_beta   90.00
_cell.angle_gamma   90.00
#
_symmetry.space_group_name_H-M   'P 1'
#
loop_
_entity.id
_entity.type
_entity.pdbx_description
1 polymer ?
#
loop_
_entity_poly.entity_id
_entity_poly.type
_entity_poly.pdbx_seq_one_letter_code
_entity_poly.pdbx_strand_id
1 'polypeptide(L)'
;MLVLLDTHDASKPENPYPPHCIVGSGEENLVPALQWLEHDKNAFLMHKDCINGFIGGLQADGSNLIVDWVQKNKVQVMVVVGICTDVCVLDFVVTVLSARNHGILSPLEEVVVYSKACATYDLPVEVAKGIDGALAHPQDAAHYLGLYMAKSRGAVVADSITFPEANSHL
;
A
#
# COMPACT_ATOMS: atom_id res chain seq x y z
N MET A 1 -6.94 8.17 8.31
CA MET A 1 -6.30 6.99 7.70
C MET A 1 -6.50 7.05 6.18
N LEU A 2 -5.46 6.77 5.40
CA LEU A 2 -5.58 6.57 3.95
C LEU A 2 -5.71 5.06 3.72
N VAL A 3 -6.72 4.64 2.95
CA VAL A 3 -7.00 3.24 2.66
C VAL A 3 -7.00 3.06 1.15
N LEU A 4 -6.13 2.21 0.64
CA LEU A 4 -5.98 1.96 -0.79
C LEU A 4 -6.62 0.61 -1.12
N LEU A 5 -7.66 0.63 -1.94
CA LEU A 5 -8.39 -0.57 -2.37
C LEU A 5 -8.03 -0.87 -3.80
N ASP A 6 -7.53 -2.07 -4.05
CA ASP A 6 -7.30 -2.53 -5.42
C ASP A 6 -8.64 -2.78 -6.09
N THR A 7 -8.84 -2.28 -7.30
CA THR A 7 -10.15 -2.23 -7.95
C THR A 7 -9.95 -2.16 -9.46
N HIS A 8 -10.09 -3.30 -10.11
CA HIS A 8 -9.74 -3.47 -11.52
C HIS A 8 -10.96 -3.61 -12.43
N ASP A 9 -10.85 -3.01 -13.62
CA ASP A 9 -11.75 -3.29 -14.73
C ASP A 9 -11.26 -4.54 -15.47
N ALA A 10 -12.14 -5.53 -15.67
CA ALA A 10 -11.79 -6.77 -16.37
C ALA A 10 -11.25 -6.56 -17.81
N SER A 11 -11.52 -5.41 -18.42
CA SER A 11 -11.00 -5.03 -19.74
C SER A 11 -9.57 -4.48 -19.73
N LYS A 12 -8.99 -4.21 -18.56
CA LYS A 12 -7.65 -3.64 -18.38
C LYS A 12 -6.77 -4.58 -17.53
N PRO A 13 -6.18 -5.63 -18.13
CA PRO A 13 -5.38 -6.60 -17.37
C PRO A 13 -4.07 -6.00 -16.84
N GLU A 14 -3.77 -6.24 -15.56
CA GLU A 14 -2.49 -5.92 -14.92
C GLU A 14 -1.53 -7.12 -14.99
N ASN A 15 -0.98 -7.37 -16.17
CA ASN A 15 -0.03 -8.46 -16.37
C ASN A 15 1.27 -8.21 -15.55
N PRO A 16 1.88 -9.25 -14.97
CA PRO A 16 1.61 -10.69 -15.17
C PRO A 16 0.57 -11.28 -14.20
N TYR A 17 -0.11 -10.48 -13.38
CA TYR A 17 -1.06 -11.00 -12.41
C TYR A 17 -2.34 -11.52 -13.10
N PRO A 18 -2.96 -12.61 -12.58
CA PRO A 18 -4.27 -13.04 -13.06
C PRO A 18 -5.33 -11.99 -12.72
N PRO A 19 -6.55 -12.07 -13.27
CA PRO A 19 -7.66 -11.22 -12.83
C PRO A 19 -7.84 -11.29 -11.30
N HIS A 20 -7.86 -10.12 -10.65
CA HIS A 20 -7.97 -9.99 -9.20
C HIS A 20 -8.68 -8.67 -8.86
N CYS A 21 -9.40 -8.64 -7.75
CA CYS A 21 -10.07 -7.42 -7.26
C CYS A 21 -10.95 -6.75 -8.34
N ILE A 22 -11.63 -7.57 -9.14
CA ILE A 22 -12.44 -7.10 -10.27
C ILE A 22 -13.70 -6.43 -9.72
N VAL A 23 -14.05 -5.26 -10.25
CA VAL A 23 -15.27 -4.53 -9.85
C VAL A 23 -16.51 -5.44 -9.91
N GLY A 24 -17.23 -5.52 -8.79
CA GLY A 24 -18.44 -6.32 -8.64
C GLY A 24 -18.20 -7.79 -8.24
N SER A 25 -16.94 -8.23 -8.11
CA SER A 25 -16.62 -9.58 -7.64
C SER A 25 -16.74 -9.73 -6.13
N GLY A 26 -16.63 -8.62 -5.40
CA GLY A 26 -16.55 -8.58 -3.96
C GLY A 26 -15.11 -8.55 -3.42
N GLU A 27 -14.12 -8.97 -4.22
CA GLU A 27 -12.70 -8.98 -3.86
C GLU A 27 -12.12 -7.56 -3.71
N GLU A 28 -12.71 -6.58 -4.38
CA GLU A 28 -12.31 -5.17 -4.33
C GLU A 28 -12.69 -4.47 -2.99
N ASN A 29 -13.48 -5.13 -2.15
CA ASN A 29 -13.97 -4.57 -0.90
C ASN A 29 -13.03 -4.87 0.28
N LEU A 30 -13.16 -4.09 1.36
CA LEU A 30 -12.43 -4.37 2.59
C LEU A 30 -12.82 -5.72 3.19
N VAL A 31 -11.82 -6.45 3.69
CA VAL A 31 -12.06 -7.65 4.48
C VAL A 31 -12.90 -7.32 5.72
N PRO A 32 -13.69 -8.27 6.26
CA PRO A 32 -14.61 -7.99 7.37
C PRO A 32 -13.95 -7.33 8.60
N ALA A 33 -12.69 -7.68 8.90
CA ALA A 33 -11.94 -7.09 10.00
C ALA A 33 -11.64 -5.58 9.84
N LEU A 34 -11.70 -5.07 8.59
CA LEU A 34 -11.40 -3.68 8.24
C LEU A 34 -12.62 -2.91 7.70
N GLN A 35 -13.77 -3.56 7.48
CA GLN A 35 -14.99 -2.93 6.94
C GLN A 35 -15.47 -1.72 7.75
N TRP A 36 -15.18 -1.67 9.06
CA TRP A 36 -15.52 -0.50 9.88
C TRP A 36 -14.91 0.81 9.37
N LEU A 37 -13.81 0.75 8.60
CA LEU A 37 -13.19 1.92 7.96
C LEU A 37 -14.10 2.58 6.91
N GLU A 38 -15.04 1.84 6.31
CA GLU A 38 -16.02 2.41 5.36
C GLU A 38 -16.94 3.44 6.01
N HIS A 39 -17.07 3.39 7.33
CA HIS A 39 -17.91 4.29 8.12
C HIS A 39 -17.12 5.21 9.05
N ASP A 40 -15.80 5.07 9.11
CA ASP A 40 -14.94 5.97 9.87
C ASP A 40 -14.76 7.30 9.12
N LYS A 41 -15.21 8.38 9.73
CA LYS A 41 -15.10 9.75 9.18
C LYS A 41 -13.65 10.20 9.01
N ASN A 42 -12.71 9.56 9.70
CA ASN A 42 -11.28 9.84 9.59
C ASN A 42 -10.59 8.98 8.53
N ALA A 43 -11.30 8.01 7.93
CA ALA A 43 -10.78 7.22 6.82
C ALA A 43 -11.05 7.91 5.48
N PHE A 44 -10.07 7.88 4.60
CA PHE A 44 -10.19 8.26 3.20
C PHE A 44 -9.90 7.02 2.37
N LEU A 45 -10.96 6.46 1.78
CA LEU A 45 -10.90 5.28 0.93
C LEU A 45 -10.66 5.73 -0.51
N MET A 46 -9.63 5.16 -1.12
CA MET A 46 -9.24 5.44 -2.50
C MET A 46 -9.13 4.12 -3.25
N HIS A 47 -9.92 3.98 -4.30
CA HIS A 47 -9.80 2.88 -5.24
C HIS A 47 -8.63 3.15 -6.19
N LYS A 48 -7.81 2.13 -6.45
CA LYS A 48 -6.69 2.14 -7.41
C LYS A 48 -6.87 0.98 -8.40
N ASP A 49 -6.51 1.20 -9.65
CA ASP A 49 -6.58 0.21 -10.74
C ASP A 49 -5.19 -0.26 -11.20
N CYS A 50 -4.18 -0.07 -10.35
CA CYS A 50 -2.81 -0.53 -10.58
C CYS A 50 -2.06 -0.76 -9.27
N ILE A 51 -0.95 -1.49 -9.31
CA ILE A 51 -0.07 -1.82 -8.17
C ILE A 51 0.28 -0.58 -7.35
N ASN A 52 0.73 0.48 -8.02
CA ASN A 52 1.27 1.65 -7.34
C ASN A 52 0.16 2.61 -6.92
N GLY A 53 -0.15 2.61 -5.63
CA GLY A 53 -1.19 3.47 -5.06
C GLY A 53 -0.98 4.99 -5.28
N PHE A 54 0.27 5.45 -5.44
CA PHE A 54 0.51 6.86 -5.73
C PHE A 54 0.12 7.20 -7.17
N ILE A 55 0.41 6.30 -8.12
CA ILE A 55 0.01 6.43 -9.52
C ILE A 55 -1.51 6.33 -9.67
N GLY A 56 -2.15 5.37 -8.98
CA GLY A 56 -3.61 5.25 -8.96
C GLY A 56 -4.33 6.46 -8.34
N GLY A 57 -3.60 7.32 -7.61
CA GLY A 57 -4.14 8.58 -7.09
C GLY A 57 -4.17 9.73 -8.11
N LEU A 58 -3.58 9.59 -9.30
CA LEU A 58 -3.56 10.64 -10.32
C LEU A 58 -4.95 10.91 -10.90
N GLN A 59 -5.30 12.18 -10.99
CA GLN A 59 -6.57 12.64 -11.54
C GLN A 59 -6.38 13.21 -12.96
N ALA A 60 -7.49 13.32 -13.70
CA ALA A 60 -7.47 13.82 -15.08
C ALA A 60 -6.99 15.27 -15.22
N ASP A 61 -7.10 16.07 -14.15
CA ASP A 61 -6.62 17.46 -14.09
C ASP A 61 -5.13 17.57 -13.69
N GLY A 62 -4.45 16.44 -13.48
CA GLY A 62 -3.06 16.37 -13.05
C GLY A 62 -2.84 16.48 -11.54
N SER A 63 -3.90 16.64 -10.74
CA SER A 63 -3.82 16.54 -9.28
C SER A 63 -3.58 15.09 -8.83
N ASN A 64 -3.26 14.92 -7.55
CA ASN A 64 -3.05 13.60 -6.96
C ASN A 64 -3.69 13.53 -5.57
N LEU A 65 -4.61 12.57 -5.40
CA LEU A 65 -5.39 12.43 -4.16
C LEU A 65 -4.54 12.15 -2.93
N ILE A 66 -3.38 11.49 -3.09
CA ILE A 66 -2.46 11.23 -1.98
C ILE A 66 -1.75 12.51 -1.54
N VAL A 67 -1.35 13.33 -2.51
CA VAL A 67 -0.74 14.64 -2.26
C VAL A 67 -1.71 15.54 -1.52
N ASP A 68 -2.95 15.62 -2.00
CA ASP A 68 -4.01 16.41 -1.37
C ASP A 68 -4.29 15.90 0.04
N TRP A 69 -4.36 14.58 0.23
CA TRP A 69 -4.58 13.97 1.53
C TRP A 69 -3.44 14.29 2.52
N VAL A 70 -2.17 14.19 2.10
CA VAL A 70 -1.01 14.54 2.92
C VAL A 70 -1.05 16.03 3.32
N GLN A 71 -1.30 16.92 2.37
CA GLN A 71 -1.31 18.37 2.60
C GLN A 71 -2.48 18.82 3.48
N LYS A 72 -3.67 18.24 3.26
CA LYS A 72 -4.87 18.50 4.04
C LYS A 72 -4.71 18.06 5.49
N ASN A 73 -4.18 16.87 5.71
CA ASN A 73 -4.04 16.28 7.04
C ASN A 73 -2.71 16.62 7.73
N LYS A 74 -1.84 17.40 7.08
CA LYS A 74 -0.52 17.80 7.59
C LYS A 74 0.32 16.60 8.06
N VAL A 75 0.33 15.55 7.25
CA VAL A 75 1.00 14.29 7.59
C VAL A 75 2.50 14.49 7.56
N GLN A 76 3.14 14.40 8.73
CA GLN A 76 4.60 14.46 8.88
C GLN A 76 5.23 13.07 8.90
N VAL A 77 4.53 12.08 9.45
CA VAL A 77 4.97 10.68 9.50
C VAL A 77 3.89 9.80 8.87
N MET A 78 4.28 9.05 7.85
CA MET A 78 3.40 8.09 7.18
C MET A 78 3.79 6.67 7.58
N VAL A 79 2.92 6.02 8.36
CA VAL A 79 3.06 4.59 8.67
C VAL A 79 2.30 3.77 7.63
N VAL A 80 3.02 2.91 6.91
CA VAL A 80 2.51 2.07 5.82
C VAL A 80 2.42 0.62 6.29
N VAL A 81 1.28 0.01 6.00
CA VAL A 81 0.91 -1.39 6.30
C VAL A 81 0.14 -1.98 5.11
N GLY A 82 0.03 -3.30 5.03
CA GLY A 82 -0.81 -3.97 4.04
C GLY A 82 -0.09 -5.05 3.23
N ILE A 83 -0.61 -5.32 2.03
CA ILE A 83 -0.12 -6.36 1.14
C ILE A 83 -0.05 -5.85 -0.32
N CYS A 84 0.83 -6.38 -1.16
CA CYS A 84 1.95 -7.26 -0.82
C CYS A 84 3.20 -6.44 -0.47
N THR A 85 4.00 -6.93 0.48
CA THR A 85 5.15 -6.20 1.05
C THR A 85 6.15 -5.74 0.00
N ASP A 86 6.44 -6.60 -0.96
CA ASP A 86 7.41 -6.42 -2.03
C ASP A 86 6.79 -5.94 -3.36
N VAL A 87 5.47 -5.74 -3.38
CA VAL A 87 4.71 -5.29 -4.56
C VAL A 87 4.06 -3.94 -4.26
N CYS A 88 2.75 -3.90 -3.97
CA CYS A 88 2.01 -2.66 -3.75
C CYS A 88 2.57 -1.81 -2.60
N VAL A 89 2.99 -2.44 -1.49
CA VAL A 89 3.58 -1.71 -0.36
C VAL A 89 4.92 -1.10 -0.76
N LEU A 90 5.82 -1.89 -1.36
CA LEU A 90 7.13 -1.42 -1.78
C LEU A 90 7.01 -0.30 -2.82
N ASP A 91 6.24 -0.51 -3.88
CA ASP A 91 6.05 0.46 -4.96
C ASP A 91 5.48 1.78 -4.44
N PHE A 92 4.46 1.72 -3.58
CA PHE A 92 3.92 2.91 -2.94
C PHE A 92 4.99 3.63 -2.11
N VAL A 93 5.70 2.91 -1.24
CA VAL A 93 6.72 3.48 -0.35
C VAL A 93 7.84 4.16 -1.14
N VAL A 94 8.40 3.50 -2.16
CA VAL A 94 9.51 4.08 -2.93
C VAL A 94 9.06 5.28 -3.77
N THR A 95 7.84 5.28 -4.28
CA THR A 95 7.28 6.44 -5.00
C THR A 95 7.00 7.59 -4.05
N VAL A 96 6.40 7.35 -2.87
CA VAL A 96 6.17 8.36 -1.83
C VAL A 96 7.49 8.99 -1.38
N LEU A 97 8.53 8.18 -1.10
CA LEU A 97 9.86 8.68 -0.76
C LEU A 97 10.43 9.58 -1.86
N SER A 98 10.26 9.17 -3.13
CA SER A 98 10.72 9.95 -4.29
C SER A 98 9.96 11.28 -4.43
N ALA A 99 8.63 11.25 -4.31
CA ALA A 99 7.77 12.42 -4.37
C ALA A 99 8.03 13.38 -3.19
N ARG A 100 8.31 12.86 -1.99
CA ARG A 100 8.76 13.64 -0.83
C ARG A 100 10.09 14.34 -1.13
N ASN A 101 11.08 13.60 -1.61
CA ASN A 101 12.39 14.16 -1.95
C ASN A 101 12.31 15.19 -3.09
N HIS A 102 11.32 15.06 -4.00
CA HIS A 102 11.03 16.03 -5.05
C HIS A 102 10.22 17.25 -4.56
N GLY A 103 9.80 17.28 -3.29
CA GLY A 103 9.07 18.40 -2.70
C GLY A 103 7.55 18.42 -2.97
N ILE A 104 6.99 17.35 -3.55
CA ILE A 104 5.54 17.28 -3.85
C ILE A 104 4.72 16.98 -2.58
N LEU A 105 5.31 16.25 -1.62
CA LEU A 105 4.60 15.72 -0.45
C LEU A 105 4.84 16.50 0.85
N SER A 106 5.09 17.80 0.81
CA SER A 106 5.19 18.60 2.05
C SER A 106 3.87 18.54 2.87
N PRO A 107 3.90 18.36 4.21
CA PRO A 107 5.06 18.41 5.12
C PRO A 107 5.59 17.01 5.53
N LEU A 108 5.48 16.00 4.67
CA LEU A 108 5.94 14.65 5.00
C LEU A 108 7.45 14.62 5.23
N GLU A 109 7.85 14.13 6.40
CA GLU A 109 9.24 14.01 6.83
C GLU A 109 9.68 12.55 6.78
N GLU A 110 8.86 11.64 7.32
CA GLU A 110 9.23 10.24 7.52
C GLU A 110 8.21 9.28 6.91
N VAL A 111 8.72 8.20 6.31
CA VAL A 111 7.92 7.06 5.83
C VAL A 111 8.38 5.84 6.60
N VAL A 112 7.46 5.21 7.31
CA VAL A 112 7.69 4.04 8.14
C VAL A 112 6.93 2.86 7.56
N VAL A 113 7.60 1.74 7.30
CA VAL A 113 6.95 0.47 6.99
C VAL A 113 6.86 -0.34 8.28
N TYR A 114 5.64 -0.60 8.74
CA TYR A 114 5.44 -1.42 9.94
C TYR A 114 5.39 -2.90 9.55
N SER A 115 6.54 -3.56 9.68
CA SER A 115 6.78 -4.93 9.18
C SER A 115 5.78 -5.96 9.68
N LYS A 116 5.33 -5.87 10.94
CA LYS A 116 4.38 -6.84 11.54
C LYS A 116 2.96 -6.73 10.99
N ALA A 117 2.62 -5.64 10.32
CA ALA A 117 1.34 -5.44 9.65
C ALA A 117 1.51 -5.43 8.12
N CYS A 118 2.65 -5.91 7.62
CA CYS A 118 2.88 -6.18 6.22
C CYS A 118 2.97 -7.69 5.98
N ALA A 119 2.44 -8.15 4.85
CA ALA A 119 2.59 -9.53 4.41
C ALA A 119 2.73 -9.60 2.89
N THR A 120 3.13 -10.76 2.38
CA THR A 120 3.10 -11.10 0.95
C THR A 120 2.63 -12.55 0.81
N TYR A 121 2.59 -13.11 -0.39
CA TYR A 121 2.08 -14.46 -0.64
C TYR A 121 3.21 -15.47 -0.87
N ASP A 122 2.88 -16.76 -0.78
CA ASP A 122 3.76 -17.85 -1.22
C ASP A 122 3.20 -18.46 -2.51
N LEU A 123 4.02 -18.59 -3.55
CA LEU A 123 3.72 -19.35 -4.74
C LEU A 123 4.84 -20.35 -4.99
N PRO A 124 4.70 -21.61 -4.52
CA PRO A 124 5.72 -22.63 -4.68
C PRO A 124 6.06 -22.88 -6.15
N VAL A 125 7.32 -23.24 -6.42
CA VAL A 125 7.82 -23.51 -7.77
C VAL A 125 6.96 -24.53 -8.53
N GLU A 126 6.54 -25.60 -7.86
CA GLU A 126 5.74 -26.65 -8.50
C GLU A 126 4.32 -26.19 -8.87
N VAL A 127 3.77 -25.21 -8.14
CA VAL A 127 2.49 -24.58 -8.49
C VAL A 127 2.69 -23.60 -9.63
N ALA A 128 3.72 -22.75 -9.55
CA ALA A 128 4.03 -21.75 -10.57
C ALA A 128 4.25 -22.38 -11.96
N LYS A 129 4.93 -23.53 -12.04
CA LYS A 129 5.11 -24.28 -13.31
C LYS A 129 3.80 -24.69 -13.99
N GLY A 130 2.71 -24.81 -13.24
CA GLY A 130 1.38 -25.16 -13.74
C GLY A 130 0.56 -23.96 -14.21
N ILE A 131 1.04 -22.74 -14.01
CA ILE A 131 0.35 -21.50 -14.35
C ILE A 131 1.18 -20.76 -15.40
N ASP A 132 0.61 -20.57 -16.60
CA ASP A 132 1.31 -19.91 -17.69
C ASP A 132 1.73 -18.47 -17.30
N GLY A 133 2.98 -18.13 -17.53
CA GLY A 133 3.56 -16.83 -17.18
C GLY A 133 3.82 -16.57 -15.69
N ALA A 134 3.43 -17.47 -14.77
CA ALA A 134 3.66 -17.27 -13.35
C ALA A 134 5.12 -17.51 -12.96
N LEU A 135 5.61 -16.68 -12.02
CA LEU A 135 6.91 -16.87 -11.38
C LEU A 135 6.70 -17.43 -9.97
N ALA A 136 7.57 -18.36 -9.57
CA ALA A 136 7.61 -18.78 -8.18
C ALA A 136 7.89 -17.58 -7.28
N HIS A 137 7.18 -17.50 -6.16
CA HIS A 137 7.22 -16.37 -5.26
C HIS A 137 7.40 -16.85 -3.81
N PRO A 138 8.65 -16.98 -3.32
CA PRO A 138 8.91 -17.46 -1.97
C PRO A 138 8.58 -16.40 -0.92
N GLN A 139 7.52 -16.60 -0.14
CA GLN A 139 6.95 -15.58 0.76
C GLN A 139 7.98 -14.93 1.70
N ASP A 140 8.75 -15.72 2.44
CA ASP A 140 9.70 -15.22 3.44
C ASP A 140 10.81 -14.39 2.79
N ALA A 141 11.37 -14.88 1.68
CA ALA A 141 12.44 -14.20 0.97
C ALA A 141 11.93 -12.92 0.29
N ALA A 142 10.74 -12.96 -0.33
CA ALA A 142 10.10 -11.81 -0.95
C ALA A 142 9.76 -10.73 0.10
N HIS A 143 9.14 -11.11 1.22
CA HIS A 143 8.85 -10.19 2.32
C HIS A 143 10.12 -9.52 2.86
N TYR A 144 11.16 -10.31 3.13
CA TYR A 144 12.45 -9.79 3.59
C TYR A 144 13.07 -8.81 2.58
N LEU A 145 13.09 -9.17 1.29
CA LEU A 145 13.63 -8.31 0.24
C LEU A 145 12.81 -7.04 0.07
N GLY A 146 11.48 -7.10 0.14
CA GLY A 146 10.62 -5.93 0.11
C GLY A 146 10.95 -4.93 1.23
N LEU A 147 11.05 -5.42 2.47
CA LEU A 147 11.45 -4.58 3.62
C LEU A 147 12.87 -4.03 3.46
N TYR A 148 13.82 -4.87 3.04
CA TYR A 148 15.20 -4.46 2.78
C TYR A 148 15.27 -3.35 1.73
N MET A 149 14.55 -3.50 0.62
CA MET A 149 14.51 -2.51 -0.46
C MET A 149 13.88 -1.21 0.02
N ALA A 150 12.75 -1.26 0.73
CA ALA A 150 12.13 -0.07 1.33
C ALA A 150 13.11 0.68 2.24
N LYS A 151 13.79 -0.05 3.15
CA LYS A 151 14.82 0.52 4.03
C LYS A 151 15.98 1.14 3.25
N SER A 152 16.47 0.45 2.22
CA SER A 152 17.58 0.93 1.38
C SER A 152 17.24 2.19 0.57
N ARG A 153 15.94 2.52 0.42
CA ARG A 153 15.46 3.76 -0.23
C ARG A 153 15.18 4.88 0.75
N GLY A 154 15.34 4.63 2.05
CA GLY A 154 15.21 5.64 3.10
C GLY A 154 13.91 5.57 3.91
N ALA A 155 13.12 4.49 3.80
CA ALA A 155 12.07 4.22 4.76
C ALA A 155 12.66 3.72 6.09
N VAL A 156 11.99 4.01 7.20
CA VAL A 156 12.20 3.29 8.45
C VAL A 156 11.42 1.98 8.39
N VAL A 157 12.03 0.87 8.80
CA VAL A 157 11.32 -0.40 8.97
C VAL A 157 11.18 -0.64 10.47
N ALA A 158 9.94 -0.58 10.96
CA ALA A 158 9.60 -0.77 12.36
C ALA A 158 9.05 -2.19 12.60
N ASP A 159 9.38 -2.78 13.75
CA ASP A 159 8.84 -4.05 14.23
C ASP A 159 7.82 -3.88 15.37
N SER A 160 7.66 -2.65 15.86
CA SER A 160 6.75 -2.28 16.93
C SER A 160 6.26 -0.83 16.76
N ILE A 161 5.04 -0.56 17.23
CA ILE A 161 4.48 0.80 17.33
C ILE A 161 4.03 1.00 18.77
N THR A 162 4.54 2.05 19.41
CA THR A 162 4.13 2.46 20.76
C THR A 162 3.31 3.73 20.66
N PHE A 163 2.06 3.67 21.10
CA PHE A 163 1.25 4.87 21.26
C PHE A 163 1.50 5.44 22.65
N PRO A 164 1.72 6.76 22.79
CA PRO A 164 1.77 7.37 24.11
C PRO A 164 0.44 7.12 24.83
N GLU A 165 0.51 6.86 26.14
CA GLU A 165 -0.69 6.69 26.96
C GLU A 165 -1.55 7.95 26.81
N ALA A 166 -2.84 7.75 26.52
CA ALA A 166 -3.79 8.84 26.50
C ALA A 166 -3.90 9.38 27.94
N ASN A 167 -3.37 10.59 28.19
CA ASN A 167 -3.54 11.27 29.46
C ASN A 167 -5.05 11.39 29.74
N SER A 168 -5.55 10.61 30.69
CA SER A 168 -6.96 10.56 31.11
C SER A 168 -7.33 11.77 31.99
N HIS A 169 -6.94 12.97 31.56
CA HIS A 169 -7.25 14.22 32.24
C HIS A 169 -8.00 15.16 31.30
N LEU A 170 -9.26 14.82 31.05
CA LEU A 170 -10.35 15.75 30.74
C LEU A 170 -11.59 15.31 31.52
#